data_AF-A0A0Q4JBN3-F1
#
_entry.id   AF-A0A0Q4JBN3-F1
#
_cell.length_a   1.000
_cell.length_b   1.000
_cell.length_c   1.000
_cell.angle_alpha   90.00
_cell.angle_beta   90.00
_cell.angle_gamma   90.00
#
_symmetry.space_group_name_H-M   'P 1'
#
loop_
_entity.id
_entity.type
_entity.pdbx_description
1 polymer ?
#
loop_
_entity_poly.entity_id
_entity_poly.type
_entity_poly.pdbx_seq_one_letter_code
_entity_poly.pdbx_strand_id
1 'polypeptide(L)'
;MNWRRAATEADRGRLRGWRAAWVAALPQVDPREIARDPVLFNPDRSLVDPLPPEGAYRCRTFKLGARSGIGPTFMASGWFACRIGTAQGESVVSLTKLDGSQRPVGTIYPDTDARAIFLGTMQLGDEKRPMSYGRDANRDMAGLIERIAERRWRVVLPYPRFESVLDVVELVPAD
;
A
#
# COMPACT_ATOMS: atom_id res chain seq x y z
N MET A 1 3.23 -8.89 -17.35
CA MET A 1 4.64 -8.85 -16.91
C MET A 1 4.78 -9.53 -15.54
N ASN A 2 5.94 -10.12 -15.22
CA ASN A 2 6.19 -10.79 -13.94
C ASN A 2 6.85 -9.82 -12.95
N TRP A 3 6.16 -9.52 -11.84
CA TRP A 3 6.65 -8.58 -10.83
C TRP A 3 8.01 -8.98 -10.24
N ARG A 4 8.34 -10.28 -10.18
CA ARG A 4 9.61 -10.76 -9.61
C ARG A 4 10.84 -10.26 -10.38
N ARG A 5 10.66 -9.98 -11.69
CA ARG A 5 11.69 -9.37 -12.55
C ARG A 5 11.79 -7.86 -12.37
N ALA A 6 10.67 -7.20 -12.05
CA ALA A 6 10.65 -5.76 -11.82
C ALA A 6 11.13 -5.39 -10.40
N ALA A 7 10.80 -6.21 -9.39
CA ALA A 7 11.11 -5.95 -7.99
C ALA A 7 12.62 -6.01 -7.68
N THR A 8 13.09 -5.05 -6.88
CA THR A 8 14.44 -5.08 -6.31
C THR A 8 14.58 -6.26 -5.33
N GLU A 9 15.81 -6.68 -5.05
CA GLU A 9 16.04 -7.78 -4.10
C GLU A 9 15.53 -7.46 -2.69
N ALA A 10 15.78 -6.24 -2.22
CA ALA A 10 15.31 -5.76 -0.92
C ALA A 10 13.77 -5.82 -0.83
N ASP A 11 13.08 -5.46 -1.91
CA ASP A 11 11.62 -5.39 -1.95
C ASP A 11 11.00 -6.77 -2.07
N ARG A 12 11.65 -7.70 -2.78
CA ARG A 12 11.29 -9.13 -2.71
C ARG A 12 11.38 -9.65 -1.27
N GLY A 13 12.39 -9.21 -0.50
CA GLY A 13 12.51 -9.50 0.93
C GLY A 13 11.34 -8.95 1.75
N ARG A 14 11.01 -7.68 1.59
CA ARG A 14 9.87 -7.04 2.29
C ARG A 14 8.55 -7.73 1.95
N LEU A 15 8.31 -8.02 0.67
CA LEU A 15 7.11 -8.72 0.21
C LEU A 15 7.01 -10.13 0.81
N ARG A 16 8.11 -10.89 0.95
CA ARG A 16 8.08 -12.19 1.67
C ARG A 16 7.73 -12.04 3.15
N GLY A 17 8.17 -10.95 3.78
CA GLY A 17 7.94 -10.65 5.19
C GLY A 17 6.56 -10.09 5.55
N TRP A 18 5.63 -10.02 4.61
CA TRP A 18 4.35 -9.31 4.80
C TRP A 18 3.54 -9.80 6.01
N ARG A 19 3.46 -11.12 6.22
CA ARG A 19 2.71 -11.70 7.36
C ARG A 19 3.40 -11.39 8.69
N ALA A 20 4.73 -11.40 8.70
CA ALA A 20 5.51 -11.04 9.87
C ALA A 20 5.30 -9.55 10.23
N ALA A 21 5.14 -8.67 9.24
CA ALA A 21 4.82 -7.26 9.50
C ALA A 21 3.48 -7.09 10.21
N TRP A 22 2.43 -7.82 9.80
CA TRP A 22 1.15 -7.84 10.53
C TRP A 22 1.29 -8.33 11.97
N VAL A 23 1.98 -9.47 12.17
CA VAL A 23 2.21 -10.05 13.52
C VAL A 23 3.00 -9.10 14.41
N ALA A 24 3.94 -8.35 13.85
CA ALA A 24 4.76 -7.40 14.60
C ALA A 24 4.03 -6.07 14.88
N ALA A 25 3.17 -5.61 13.97
CA ALA A 25 2.51 -4.30 14.06
C ALA A 25 1.26 -4.33 14.96
N LEU A 26 0.38 -5.33 14.79
CA LEU A 26 -0.91 -5.38 15.49
C LEU A 26 -0.80 -5.30 17.03
N PRO A 27 0.13 -6.00 17.70
CA PRO A 27 0.26 -5.92 19.16
C PRO A 27 0.70 -4.55 19.68
N GLN A 28 1.21 -3.66 18.82
CA GLN A 28 1.65 -2.31 19.21
C GLN A 28 0.51 -1.28 19.15
N VAL A 29 -0.61 -1.63 18.53
CA VAL A 29 -1.75 -0.73 18.30
C VAL A 29 -2.82 -0.99 19.36
N ASP A 30 -3.49 0.06 19.82
CA ASP A 30 -4.65 -0.10 20.71
C ASP A 30 -5.69 -1.01 20.02
N PRO A 31 -6.08 -2.15 20.63
CA PRO A 31 -7.07 -3.05 20.07
C PRO A 31 -8.40 -2.38 19.72
N ARG A 32 -8.76 -1.27 20.38
CA ARG A 32 -9.96 -0.48 20.07
C ARG A 32 -9.87 0.16 18.70
N GLU A 33 -8.70 0.60 18.26
CA GLU A 33 -8.50 1.16 16.92
C GLU A 33 -8.62 0.08 15.85
N ILE A 34 -8.07 -1.12 16.11
CA ILE A 34 -8.22 -2.29 15.24
C ILE A 34 -9.68 -2.74 15.14
N ALA A 35 -10.41 -2.73 16.26
CA ALA A 35 -11.81 -3.13 16.32
C ALA A 35 -12.76 -2.18 15.57
N ARG A 36 -12.36 -0.95 15.24
CA ARG A 36 -13.16 -0.04 14.41
C ARG A 36 -13.35 -0.56 12.98
N ASP A 37 -12.42 -1.37 12.49
CA ASP A 37 -12.47 -1.91 11.14
C ASP A 37 -11.87 -3.32 11.05
N PRO A 38 -12.58 -4.34 11.57
CA PRO A 38 -12.08 -5.70 11.62
C PRO A 38 -11.92 -6.32 10.23
N VAL A 39 -12.51 -5.74 9.18
CA VAL A 39 -12.31 -6.19 7.80
C VAL A 39 -10.98 -5.67 7.25
N LEU A 40 -10.68 -4.38 7.46
CA LEU A 40 -9.45 -3.76 6.97
C LEU A 40 -8.21 -4.30 7.66
N PHE A 41 -8.29 -4.56 8.97
CA PHE A 41 -7.14 -4.95 9.80
C PHE A 41 -7.01 -6.46 10.03
N ASN A 42 -7.83 -7.29 9.39
CA ASN A 42 -7.68 -8.75 9.46
C ASN A 42 -6.60 -9.23 8.47
N PRO A 43 -5.44 -9.74 8.94
CA PRO A 43 -4.34 -10.17 8.07
C PRO A 43 -4.68 -11.39 7.20
N ASP A 44 -5.71 -12.16 7.55
CA ASP A 44 -6.11 -13.38 6.85
C ASP A 44 -7.32 -13.15 5.92
N ARG A 45 -7.77 -11.90 5.80
CA ARG A 45 -8.81 -11.50 4.85
C ARG A 45 -8.22 -11.21 3.47
N SER A 46 -8.55 -12.05 2.51
CA SER A 46 -8.45 -11.73 1.07
C SER A 46 -9.54 -12.44 0.29
N LEU A 47 -9.98 -11.83 -0.79
CA LEU A 47 -10.96 -12.36 -1.75
C LEU A 47 -10.30 -12.54 -3.11
N VAL A 48 -10.93 -13.36 -3.95
CA VAL A 48 -10.54 -13.52 -5.35
C VAL A 48 -10.69 -12.21 -6.13
N ASP A 49 -10.04 -12.14 -7.29
CA ASP A 49 -9.99 -10.98 -8.18
C ASP A 49 -9.37 -9.75 -7.50
N PRO A 50 -8.07 -9.81 -7.15
CA PRO A 50 -7.38 -8.80 -6.34
C PRO A 50 -7.10 -7.50 -7.09
N LEU A 51 -7.19 -7.50 -8.43
CA LEU A 51 -6.94 -6.33 -9.25
C LEU A 51 -8.12 -5.36 -9.13
N PRO A 52 -7.93 -4.16 -8.56
CA PRO A 52 -9.00 -3.18 -8.53
C PRO A 52 -9.27 -2.69 -9.97
N PRO A 53 -10.53 -2.52 -10.38
CA PRO A 53 -10.88 -1.95 -11.67
C PRO A 53 -10.28 -0.55 -11.88
N GLU A 54 -10.10 -0.16 -13.15
CA GLU A 54 -9.72 1.22 -13.46
C GLU A 54 -10.83 2.19 -13.02
N GLY A 55 -10.43 3.39 -12.59
CA GLY A 55 -11.36 4.43 -12.17
C GLY A 55 -10.80 5.38 -11.12
N ALA A 56 -11.69 6.24 -10.64
CA ALA A 56 -11.44 7.12 -9.51
C ALA A 56 -11.70 6.39 -8.19
N TYR A 57 -10.85 6.62 -7.21
CA TYR A 57 -10.92 6.04 -5.88
C TYR A 57 -10.78 7.13 -4.83
N ARG A 58 -11.32 6.88 -3.65
CA ARG A 58 -10.86 7.50 -2.41
C ARG A 58 -9.94 6.54 -1.67
N CYS A 59 -8.92 7.09 -1.04
CA CYS A 59 -7.90 6.32 -0.34
C CYS A 59 -7.49 6.97 0.97
N ARG A 60 -7.05 6.16 1.93
CA ARG A 60 -6.48 6.64 3.19
C ARG A 60 -5.46 5.64 3.72
N THR A 61 -4.48 6.13 4.45
CA THR A 61 -3.38 5.32 4.97
C THR A 61 -3.49 5.19 6.48
N PHE A 62 -3.25 3.97 6.94
CA PHE A 62 -3.10 3.62 8.34
C PHE A 62 -1.67 3.17 8.59
N LYS A 63 -0.97 3.84 9.50
CA LYS A 63 0.35 3.44 9.97
C LYS A 63 0.18 2.60 11.23
N LEU A 64 0.74 1.40 11.25
CA LEU A 64 0.63 0.44 12.34
C LEU A 64 2.02 0.07 12.87
N GLY A 65 2.18 0.17 14.18
CA GLY A 65 3.44 -0.01 14.91
C GLY A 65 4.45 1.11 14.65
N ALA A 66 5.44 1.21 15.53
CA ALA A 66 6.55 2.16 15.43
C ALA A 66 7.88 1.40 15.28
N ARG A 67 8.65 1.71 14.23
CA ARG A 67 9.99 1.15 14.05
C ARG A 67 10.89 1.67 15.17
N SER A 68 11.64 0.75 15.78
CA SER A 68 12.56 1.05 16.89
C SER A 68 11.87 1.65 18.15
N GLY A 69 10.55 1.57 18.26
CA GLY A 69 9.79 2.09 19.40
C GLY A 69 9.69 3.61 19.48
N ILE A 70 10.02 4.33 18.39
CA ILE A 70 10.00 5.79 18.35
C ILE A 70 8.81 6.27 17.51
N GLY A 71 7.97 7.14 18.10
CA GLY A 71 6.82 7.75 17.43
C GLY A 71 5.48 7.06 17.73
N PRO A 72 4.38 7.54 17.12
CA PRO A 72 3.05 6.97 17.33
C PRO A 72 2.95 5.56 16.76
N THR A 73 2.33 4.64 17.50
CA THR A 73 2.11 3.26 17.04
C THR A 73 0.88 3.13 16.16
N PHE A 74 0.03 4.15 16.10
CA PHE A 74 -1.12 4.22 15.22
C PHE A 74 -1.28 5.63 14.65
N MET A 75 -1.43 5.73 13.33
CA MET A 75 -1.87 6.96 12.68
C MET A 75 -2.88 6.61 11.59
N ALA A 76 -3.96 7.38 11.50
CA ALA A 76 -4.93 7.28 10.42
C ALA A 76 -4.98 8.61 9.67
N SER A 77 -4.84 8.58 8.35
CA SER A 77 -5.04 9.77 7.53
C SER A 77 -6.52 10.01 7.24
N GLY A 78 -6.84 11.23 6.79
CA GLY A 78 -8.09 11.51 6.10
C GLY A 78 -8.18 10.81 4.73
N TRP A 79 -9.32 10.95 4.07
CA TRP A 79 -9.53 10.47 2.70
C TRP A 79 -8.89 11.41 1.67
N PHE A 80 -8.31 10.82 0.63
CA PHE A 80 -7.68 11.52 -0.49
C PHE A 80 -8.13 10.95 -1.82
N ALA A 81 -7.92 11.71 -2.89
CA ALA A 81 -8.24 11.29 -4.24
C ALA A 81 -7.16 10.36 -4.80
N CYS A 82 -7.59 9.24 -5.35
CA CYS A 82 -6.75 8.22 -5.92
C CYS A 82 -7.26 7.84 -7.31
N ARG A 83 -6.36 7.32 -8.14
CA ARG A 83 -6.72 6.83 -9.48
C ARG A 83 -6.00 5.54 -9.78
N ILE A 84 -6.73 4.63 -10.41
CA ILE A 84 -6.21 3.42 -11.03
C ILE A 84 -6.50 3.56 -12.52
N GLY A 85 -5.48 3.42 -13.35
CA GLY A 85 -5.65 3.49 -14.81
C GLY A 85 -4.40 3.00 -15.51
N THR A 86 -4.47 2.81 -16.82
CA THR A 86 -3.34 2.28 -17.58
C THR A 86 -2.39 3.39 -18.04
N ALA A 87 -1.09 3.22 -17.81
CA ALA A 87 -0.05 3.94 -18.54
C ALA A 87 0.76 2.92 -19.34
N GLN A 88 0.86 3.11 -20.66
CA GLN A 88 1.67 2.26 -21.53
C GLN A 88 1.30 0.75 -21.45
N GLY A 89 0.03 0.43 -21.14
CA GLY A 89 -0.46 -0.96 -20.99
C GLY A 89 -0.26 -1.57 -19.60
N GLU A 90 0.30 -0.82 -18.64
CA GLU A 90 0.43 -1.22 -17.24
C GLU A 90 -0.59 -0.50 -16.36
N SER A 91 -1.29 -1.20 -15.46
CA SER A 91 -2.15 -0.57 -14.48
C SER A 91 -1.30 0.23 -13.48
N VAL A 92 -1.35 1.54 -13.58
CA VAL A 92 -0.69 2.49 -12.68
C VAL A 92 -1.66 2.97 -11.62
N VAL A 93 -1.22 2.88 -10.36
CA VAL A 93 -1.88 3.49 -9.22
C VAL A 93 -1.21 4.83 -8.97
N SER A 94 -2.01 5.89 -8.89
CA SER A 94 -1.59 7.17 -8.33
C SER A 94 -2.36 7.41 -7.04
N LEU A 95 -1.62 7.57 -5.95
CA LEU A 95 -2.15 7.98 -4.65
C LEU A 95 -1.85 9.48 -4.48
N THR A 96 -2.86 10.33 -4.69
CA THR A 96 -2.71 11.79 -4.67
C THR A 96 -3.36 12.39 -3.44
N LYS A 97 -2.54 12.72 -2.43
CA LYS A 97 -2.99 13.56 -1.33
C LYS A 97 -3.20 15.01 -1.84
N LEU A 98 -4.39 15.58 -1.61
CA LEU A 98 -4.79 16.92 -2.09
C LEU A 98 -3.99 18.07 -1.44
N ASP A 99 -3.31 17.78 -0.33
CA ASP A 99 -2.48 18.68 0.49
C ASP A 99 -1.14 18.02 0.88
N GLY A 100 -0.61 17.13 0.03
CA GLY A 100 0.45 16.20 0.42
C GLY A 100 1.74 16.30 -0.36
N SER A 101 2.85 16.39 0.36
CA SER A 101 4.21 16.29 -0.14
C SER A 101 4.63 14.87 -0.53
N GLN A 102 3.76 13.87 -0.39
CA GLN A 102 4.08 12.46 -0.54
C GLN A 102 2.96 11.77 -1.34
N ARG A 103 3.28 11.42 -2.59
CA ARG A 103 2.33 10.79 -3.55
C ARG A 103 2.89 9.46 -4.04
N PRO A 104 2.48 8.32 -3.49
CA PRO A 104 2.88 7.03 -4.02
C PRO A 104 2.38 6.87 -5.47
N VAL A 105 3.28 6.50 -6.38
CA VAL A 105 2.94 6.17 -7.77
C VAL A 105 3.64 4.89 -8.16
N GLY A 106 2.95 3.96 -8.80
CA GLY A 106 3.55 2.69 -9.18
C GLY A 106 2.65 1.80 -10.04
N THR A 107 3.18 0.64 -10.41
CA THR A 107 2.52 -0.36 -11.25
C THR A 107 1.93 -1.48 -10.39
N ILE A 108 0.74 -1.96 -10.75
CA ILE A 108 0.13 -3.18 -10.23
C ILE A 108 0.46 -4.36 -11.14
N TYR A 109 0.86 -5.47 -10.52
CA TYR A 109 1.12 -6.73 -11.17
C TYR A 109 0.22 -7.83 -10.58
N PRO A 110 -0.39 -8.71 -11.38
CA PRO A 110 -1.02 -9.91 -10.84
C PRO A 110 0.03 -10.85 -10.22
N ASP A 111 -0.34 -11.58 -9.15
CA ASP A 111 0.50 -12.63 -8.55
C ASP A 111 -0.25 -13.93 -8.30
N THR A 112 -1.39 -13.88 -7.59
CA THR A 112 -2.28 -15.03 -7.38
C THR A 112 -3.73 -14.66 -7.68
N ASP A 113 -4.63 -15.63 -7.55
CA ASP A 113 -6.09 -15.45 -7.64
C ASP A 113 -6.66 -14.50 -6.57
N ALA A 114 -5.97 -14.31 -5.45
CA ALA A 114 -6.39 -13.48 -4.31
C ALA A 114 -5.39 -12.37 -3.96
N ARG A 115 -4.28 -12.22 -4.70
CA ARG A 115 -3.28 -11.17 -4.46
C ARG A 115 -2.70 -10.57 -5.73
N ALA A 116 -2.48 -9.27 -5.68
CA ALA A 116 -1.67 -8.53 -6.64
C ALA A 116 -0.51 -7.83 -5.91
N ILE A 117 0.47 -7.34 -6.66
CA ILE A 117 1.67 -6.68 -6.14
C ILE A 117 1.73 -5.26 -6.67
N PHE A 118 1.90 -4.31 -5.76
CA PHE A 118 2.23 -2.92 -6.07
C PHE A 118 3.74 -2.73 -5.97
N LEU A 119 4.36 -2.21 -7.03
CA LEU A 119 5.74 -1.71 -7.02
C LEU A 119 5.72 -0.25 -7.47
N GLY A 120 6.24 0.65 -6.65
CA GLY A 120 6.17 2.07 -6.92
C GLY A 120 7.20 2.89 -6.17
N THR A 121 7.19 4.18 -6.40
CA THR A 121 8.01 5.15 -5.67
C THR A 121 7.11 6.12 -4.93
N MET A 122 7.59 6.61 -3.78
CA MET A 122 7.04 7.81 -3.18
C MET A 122 7.46 9.01 -4.03
N GLN A 123 6.53 9.74 -4.66
CA GLN A 123 6.79 11.04 -5.28
C GLN A 123 6.77 12.16 -4.21
N LEU A 124 7.68 13.13 -4.29
CA LEU A 124 7.86 14.16 -3.27
C LEU A 124 7.50 15.57 -3.76
N GLY A 125 6.94 16.40 -2.89
CA GLY A 125 6.73 17.83 -3.14
C GLY A 125 5.91 18.13 -4.40
N ASP A 126 6.40 19.03 -5.25
CA ASP A 126 5.78 19.43 -6.52
C ASP A 126 6.36 18.69 -7.74
N GLU A 127 7.08 17.59 -7.52
CA GLU A 127 7.64 16.79 -8.61
C GLU A 127 6.56 16.46 -9.65
N LYS A 128 6.83 16.81 -10.92
CA LYS A 128 5.90 16.63 -12.03
C LYS A 128 5.96 15.24 -12.67
N ARG A 129 7.07 14.53 -12.46
CA ARG A 129 7.25 13.16 -12.94
C ARG A 129 7.73 12.28 -11.78
N PRO A 130 7.07 11.14 -11.52
CA PRO A 130 7.56 10.21 -10.51
C PRO A 130 8.90 9.65 -10.97
N MET A 131 9.78 9.41 -10.01
CA MET A 131 11.00 8.67 -10.25
C MET A 131 10.66 7.24 -10.69
N SER A 132 11.47 6.63 -11.56
CA SER A 132 11.32 5.21 -11.85
C SER A 132 11.59 4.39 -10.57
N TYR A 133 10.75 3.40 -10.31
CA TYR A 133 10.96 2.42 -9.24
C TYR A 133 12.34 1.75 -9.36
N GLY A 134 13.02 1.54 -8.24
CA GLY A 134 14.37 0.97 -8.17
C GLY A 134 15.51 1.99 -8.35
N ARG A 135 15.19 3.26 -8.65
CA ARG A 135 16.20 4.31 -8.81
C ARG A 135 16.65 4.93 -7.48
N ASP A 136 15.76 4.98 -6.49
CA ASP A 136 16.07 5.45 -5.13
C ASP A 136 15.47 4.48 -4.11
N ALA A 137 16.34 3.67 -3.51
CA ALA A 137 15.96 2.64 -2.55
C ALA A 137 15.23 3.18 -1.32
N ASN A 138 15.38 4.47 -0.97
CA ASN A 138 14.69 5.09 0.15
C ASN A 138 13.25 5.51 -0.19
N ARG A 139 12.92 5.59 -1.47
CA ARG A 139 11.60 5.97 -1.98
C ARG A 139 10.83 4.79 -2.54
N ASP A 140 11.50 3.67 -2.78
CA ASP A 140 10.90 2.43 -3.23
C ASP A 140 9.82 1.92 -2.26
N MET A 141 8.67 1.60 -2.83
CA MET A 141 7.49 1.06 -2.18
C MET A 141 7.14 -0.26 -2.83
N ALA A 142 6.89 -1.27 -2.00
CA ALA A 142 6.48 -2.59 -2.44
C ALA A 142 5.39 -3.09 -1.50
N GLY A 143 4.26 -3.50 -2.04
CA GLY A 143 3.11 -3.93 -1.25
C GLY A 143 2.26 -4.97 -1.92
N LEU A 144 1.39 -5.59 -1.13
CA LEU A 144 0.40 -6.56 -1.57
C LEU A 144 -0.93 -5.85 -1.70
N ILE A 145 -1.63 -6.10 -2.79
CA ILE A 145 -3.00 -5.65 -2.99
C ILE A 145 -3.92 -6.84 -2.75
N GLU A 146 -4.89 -6.64 -1.86
CA GLU A 146 -5.91 -7.62 -1.50
C GLU A 146 -7.29 -6.99 -1.64
N ARG A 147 -8.20 -7.70 -2.29
CA ARG A 147 -9.63 -7.36 -2.26
C ARG A 147 -10.20 -7.85 -0.94
N ILE A 148 -10.81 -6.97 -0.17
CA ILE A 148 -11.29 -7.28 1.20
C ILE A 148 -12.81 -7.19 1.33
N ALA A 149 -13.49 -6.52 0.40
CA ALA A 149 -14.94 -6.58 0.20
C ALA A 149 -15.29 -6.32 -1.28
N GLU A 150 -16.59 -6.31 -1.62
CA GLU A 150 -17.07 -6.18 -2.99
C GLU A 150 -16.46 -4.99 -3.74
N ARG A 151 -16.47 -3.81 -3.12
CA ARG A 151 -15.91 -2.55 -3.65
C ARG A 151 -14.86 -1.97 -2.70
N ARG A 152 -13.98 -2.82 -2.16
CA ARG A 152 -12.98 -2.41 -1.16
C ARG A 152 -11.71 -3.23 -1.27
N TRP A 153 -10.59 -2.53 -1.38
CA TRP A 153 -9.26 -3.11 -1.45
C TRP A 153 -8.36 -2.50 -0.39
N ARG A 154 -7.23 -3.17 -0.14
CA ARG A 154 -6.13 -2.60 0.64
C ARG A 154 -4.80 -2.85 -0.06
N VAL A 155 -3.87 -1.92 0.10
CA VAL A 155 -2.45 -2.10 -0.16
C VAL A 155 -1.74 -2.29 1.17
N VAL A 156 -1.09 -3.43 1.36
CA VAL A 156 -0.29 -3.75 2.55
C VAL A 156 1.17 -3.50 2.20
N LEU A 157 1.77 -2.50 2.83
CA LEU A 157 3.17 -2.09 2.63
C LEU A 157 3.99 -2.54 3.85
N PRO A 158 4.66 -3.70 3.79
CA PRO A 158 5.42 -4.22 4.93
C PRO A 158 6.77 -3.52 5.08
N TYR A 159 7.10 -3.18 6.33
CA TYR A 159 8.36 -2.54 6.71
C TYR A 159 8.73 -1.35 5.80
N PRO A 160 7.82 -0.38 5.61
CA PRO A 160 8.08 0.79 4.78
C PRO A 160 9.30 1.54 5.33
N ARG A 161 9.99 2.27 4.45
CA ARG A 161 11.30 2.88 4.78
C ARG A 161 11.26 3.80 6.00
N PHE A 162 10.13 4.43 6.30
CA PHE A 162 10.00 5.41 7.38
C PHE A 162 8.94 5.02 8.41
N GLU A 163 9.26 5.30 9.68
CA GLU A 163 8.37 5.37 10.86
C GLU A 163 7.64 4.09 11.28
N SER A 164 6.85 3.45 10.42
CA SER A 164 5.92 2.39 10.81
C SER A 164 6.42 0.98 10.51
N VAL A 165 5.90 -0.01 11.25
CA VAL A 165 6.17 -1.42 10.95
C VAL A 165 5.39 -1.86 9.72
N LEU A 166 4.17 -1.35 9.56
CA LEU A 166 3.25 -1.71 8.49
C LEU A 166 2.41 -0.48 8.11
N ASP A 167 2.33 -0.18 6.83
CA ASP A 167 1.33 0.75 6.31
C ASP A 167 0.22 -0.04 5.59
N VAL A 168 -1.03 0.32 5.87
CA VAL A 168 -2.22 -0.21 5.21
C VAL A 168 -2.92 0.93 4.50
N VAL A 169 -2.98 0.88 3.17
CA VAL A 169 -3.66 1.87 2.35
C VAL A 169 -5.00 1.30 1.91
N GLU A 170 -6.09 1.87 2.40
CA GLU A 170 -7.43 1.51 1.97
C GLU A 170 -7.75 2.16 0.63
N LEU A 171 -8.41 1.41 -0.26
CA LEU A 171 -8.91 1.88 -1.56
C LEU A 171 -10.40 1.55 -1.68
N VAL A 172 -11.22 2.57 -1.93
CA VAL A 172 -12.66 2.44 -2.20
C VAL A 172 -12.97 3.25 -3.46
N PRO A 173 -13.72 2.74 -4.44
CA PRO A 173 -14.13 3.51 -5.60
C PRO A 173 -14.84 4.82 -5.19
N ALA A 174 -14.66 5.90 -5.97
CA ALA A 174 -15.16 7.25 -5.65
C ALA A 174 -16.57 7.55 -6.19
N ASP A 175 -17.14 6.61 -6.94
CA ASP A 175 -18.45 6.58 -7.56
C ASP A 175 -19.52 5.92 -6.66
#